data_AF-A0A3N9NMU6-F1
#
_entry.id   AF-A0A3N9NMU6-F1
#
_cell.length_a   1.000
_cell.length_b   1.000
_cell.length_c   1.000
_cell.angle_alpha   90.00
_cell.angle_beta   90.00
_cell.angle_gamma   90.00
#
_symmetry.space_group_name_H-M   'P 1'
#
loop_
_entity.id
_entity.type
_entity.pdbx_description
1 polymer ?
#
loop_
_entity_poly.entity_id
_entity_poly.type
_entity_poly.pdbx_seq_one_letter_code
_entity_poly.pdbx_strand_id
1 'polypeptide(L)'
;MNSIQQSDPLEYVWQLMAEHDYLQAEKILSNMVEEGQHEPALIYALARCQLARENHSEALYHYSHLLQHANETELKFIAEAALILDKPQQAMPLFEAARQQDQHDAETSFLLALTSYKLGFIKQSLDQLQDALRAGMTWEDEDACDFVVQQVLPVREFHDFEMLFLDAVEIVAEKKTHPQNRWFSINMPIFELFSANTADRQKQRAGHLALLLSSHFGDLFLSNGRNELWKILDDLSNIELNPEFGKQAREALKQNNYSLIAQLILALELEHLKQFAASFGLSAELIKNIDLQHLIPLLPLRLAVALMFLYSAGNPDDKMPNYQNKLEPNTLAALLAACFISYYQQVDKYKSTTK
;
A
#
# COMPACT_ATOMS: atom_id res chain seq x y z
N MET A 1 8.94 -18.95 52.78
CA MET A 1 9.22 -17.76 51.96
C MET A 1 10.05 -18.23 50.78
N ASN A 2 9.37 -18.59 49.68
CA ASN A 2 10.04 -19.04 48.46
C ASN A 2 10.51 -17.79 47.71
N SER A 3 11.81 -17.70 47.52
CA SER A 3 12.46 -16.75 46.61
C SER A 3 11.98 -17.04 45.19
N ILE A 4 11.06 -16.24 44.69
CA ILE A 4 10.79 -16.14 43.26
C ILE A 4 12.07 -15.53 42.68
N GLN A 5 12.79 -16.32 41.89
CA GLN A 5 13.92 -15.83 41.10
C GLN A 5 13.41 -14.65 40.25
N GLN A 6 14.06 -13.50 40.37
CA GLN A 6 13.80 -12.36 39.51
C GLN A 6 14.07 -12.82 38.07
N SER A 7 13.01 -12.97 37.28
CA SER A 7 13.11 -13.03 35.82
C SER A 7 13.85 -11.78 35.34
N ASP A 8 14.57 -11.89 34.23
CA ASP A 8 15.20 -10.74 33.58
C ASP A 8 14.15 -9.62 33.43
N PRO A 9 14.42 -8.38 33.90
CA PRO A 9 13.47 -7.27 33.79
C PRO A 9 12.90 -7.09 32.38
N LEU A 10 13.71 -7.35 31.35
CA LEU A 10 13.27 -7.25 29.96
C LEU A 10 12.36 -8.42 29.55
N GLU A 11 12.63 -9.65 30.01
CA GLU A 11 11.70 -10.79 29.82
C GLU A 11 10.34 -10.52 30.46
N TYR A 12 10.32 -9.91 31.65
CA TYR A 12 9.07 -9.55 32.32
C TYR A 12 8.30 -8.45 31.56
N VAL A 13 9.01 -7.49 30.97
CA VAL A 13 8.40 -6.48 30.07
C VAL A 13 7.76 -7.14 28.86
N TRP A 14 8.43 -8.09 28.21
CA TRP A 14 7.85 -8.81 27.08
C TRP A 14 6.59 -9.58 27.46
N GLN A 15 6.56 -10.17 28.66
CA GLN A 15 5.35 -10.80 29.18
C GLN A 15 4.21 -9.79 29.37
N LEU A 16 4.48 -8.62 29.97
CA LEU A 16 3.47 -7.57 30.14
C LEU A 16 2.93 -7.07 28.81
N MET A 17 3.78 -6.90 27.80
CA MET A 17 3.35 -6.51 26.45
C MET A 17 2.47 -7.59 25.81
N ALA A 18 2.80 -8.88 26.00
CA ALA A 18 1.98 -10.00 25.51
C ALA A 18 0.63 -10.11 26.24
N GLU A 19 0.53 -9.61 27.48
CA GLU A 19 -0.71 -9.49 28.26
C GLU A 19 -1.41 -8.13 28.05
N HIS A 20 -0.95 -7.33 27.07
CA HIS A 20 -1.45 -5.99 26.72
C HIS A 20 -1.35 -4.93 27.84
N ASP A 21 -0.55 -5.18 28.89
CA ASP A 21 -0.26 -4.19 29.95
C ASP A 21 0.90 -3.25 29.56
N TYR A 22 0.66 -2.48 28.49
CA TYR A 22 1.61 -1.52 27.96
C TYR A 22 1.94 -0.39 28.95
N LEU A 23 1.02 -0.06 29.86
CA LEU A 23 1.23 0.99 30.86
C LEU A 23 2.26 0.56 31.91
N GLN A 24 2.18 -0.68 32.39
CA GLN A 24 3.16 -1.19 33.34
C GLN A 24 4.51 -1.46 32.65
N ALA A 25 4.49 -2.00 31.43
CA ALA A 25 5.69 -2.20 30.62
C ALA A 25 6.45 -0.89 30.38
N GLU A 26 5.77 0.17 29.93
CA GLU A 26 6.37 1.50 29.70
C GLU A 26 7.02 2.08 30.95
N LYS A 27 6.38 1.95 32.13
CA LYS A 27 6.95 2.43 33.39
C LYS A 27 8.26 1.74 33.75
N ILE A 28 8.34 0.42 33.59
CA ILE A 28 9.55 -0.35 33.89
C ILE A 28 10.67 0.07 32.93
N LEU A 29 10.37 0.10 31.63
CA LEU A 29 11.31 0.50 30.59
C LEU A 29 11.82 1.93 30.79
N SER A 30 10.93 2.87 31.11
CA SER A 30 11.31 4.28 31.33
C SER A 30 12.26 4.42 32.51
N ASN A 31 12.01 3.73 33.63
CA ASN A 31 12.92 3.71 34.77
C ASN A 31 14.30 3.16 34.40
N MET A 32 14.35 2.08 33.59
CA MET A 32 15.63 1.51 33.13
C MET A 32 16.40 2.48 32.23
N VAL A 33 15.71 3.24 31.35
CA VAL A 33 16.33 4.32 30.56
C VAL A 33 16.86 5.44 31.46
N GLU A 34 16.09 5.85 32.47
CA GLU A 34 16.51 6.89 33.44
C GLU A 34 17.72 6.44 34.28
N GLU A 35 17.84 5.14 34.55
CA GLU A 35 19.00 4.52 35.21
C GLU A 35 20.23 4.39 34.30
N GLY A 36 20.12 4.80 33.03
CA GLY A 36 21.22 4.87 32.06
C GLY A 36 21.35 3.64 31.16
N GLN A 37 20.35 2.77 31.10
CA GLN A 37 20.33 1.62 30.19
C GLN A 37 19.79 2.05 28.82
N HIS A 38 20.59 1.86 27.77
CA HIS A 38 20.26 2.30 26.40
C HIS A 38 20.43 1.18 25.37
N GLU A 39 20.27 -0.07 25.79
CA GLU A 39 20.35 -1.23 24.91
C GLU A 39 19.25 -1.15 23.83
N PRO A 40 19.52 -1.48 22.56
CA PRO A 40 18.55 -1.30 21.48
C PRO A 40 17.23 -2.06 21.69
N ALA A 41 17.27 -3.26 22.28
CA ALA A 41 16.07 -4.06 22.56
C ALA A 41 15.13 -3.36 23.56
N LEU A 42 15.70 -2.66 24.55
CA LEU A 42 14.95 -1.88 25.53
C LEU A 42 14.30 -0.66 24.87
N ILE A 43 15.09 0.10 24.10
CA ILE A 43 14.59 1.28 23.37
C ILE A 43 13.48 0.89 22.38
N TYR A 44 13.62 -0.26 21.73
CA TYR A 44 12.61 -0.82 20.84
C TYR A 44 11.31 -1.20 21.57
N ALA A 45 11.40 -1.94 22.69
CA ALA A 45 10.23 -2.27 23.50
C ALA A 45 9.52 -1.01 24.02
N LEU A 46 10.29 0.02 24.40
CA LEU A 46 9.74 1.30 24.87
C LEU A 46 8.98 2.03 23.76
N ALA A 47 9.56 2.09 22.56
CA ALA A 47 8.91 2.70 21.40
C ALA A 47 7.57 2.02 21.08
N ARG A 48 7.51 0.68 21.17
CA ARG A 48 6.26 -0.07 20.97
C ARG A 48 5.21 0.19 22.04
N CYS A 49 5.60 0.22 23.32
CA CYS A 49 4.67 0.58 24.39
C CYS A 49 4.11 2.00 24.19
N GLN A 50 4.96 2.94 23.78
CA GLN A 50 4.54 4.31 23.51
C GLN A 50 3.60 4.41 22.29
N LEU A 51 3.81 3.61 21.24
CA LEU A 51 2.84 3.51 20.14
C LEU A 51 1.48 3.01 20.64
N ALA A 52 1.46 1.92 21.41
CA ALA A 52 0.25 1.35 21.99
C ALA A 52 -0.49 2.33 22.91
N ARG A 53 0.26 3.25 23.52
CA ARG A 53 -0.25 4.31 24.40
C ARG A 53 -0.65 5.59 23.68
N GLU A 54 -0.59 5.63 22.36
CA GLU A 54 -0.83 6.80 21.50
C GLU A 54 0.16 7.97 21.74
N ASN A 55 1.31 7.67 22.36
CA ASN A 55 2.40 8.63 22.60
C ASN A 55 3.31 8.74 21.37
N HIS A 56 2.73 9.07 20.21
CA HIS A 56 3.39 8.99 18.90
C HIS A 56 4.71 9.79 18.82
N SER A 57 4.78 10.97 19.43
CA SER A 57 5.99 11.81 19.36
C SER A 57 7.20 11.15 20.02
N GLU A 58 7.00 10.52 21.17
CA GLU A 58 8.07 9.83 21.91
C GLU A 58 8.46 8.54 21.19
N ALA A 59 7.47 7.78 20.71
CA ALA A 59 7.74 6.57 19.93
C ALA A 59 8.62 6.87 18.70
N LEU A 60 8.27 7.92 17.94
CA LEU A 60 9.05 8.35 16.77
C LEU A 60 10.46 8.83 17.14
N TYR A 61 10.64 9.45 18.31
CA TYR A 61 11.96 9.81 18.82
C TYR A 61 12.82 8.56 19.06
N HIS A 62 12.28 7.54 19.73
CA HIS A 62 13.01 6.30 19.98
C HIS A 62 13.27 5.48 18.71
N TYR A 63 12.33 5.39 17.77
CA TYR A 63 12.60 4.78 16.46
C TYR A 63 13.68 5.55 15.69
N SER A 64 13.71 6.88 15.79
CA SER A 64 14.78 7.68 15.19
C SER A 64 16.14 7.37 15.82
N HIS A 65 16.18 7.16 17.14
CA HIS A 65 17.39 6.75 17.84
C HIS A 65 17.91 5.39 17.36
N LEU A 66 17.03 4.38 17.22
CA LEU A 66 17.38 3.06 16.69
C LEU A 66 17.98 3.15 15.28
N LEU A 67 17.38 3.97 14.41
CA LEU A 67 17.88 4.16 13.05
C LEU A 67 19.25 4.86 13.00
N GLN A 68 19.53 5.75 13.96
CA GLN A 68 20.85 6.42 14.08
C GLN A 68 21.95 5.47 14.58
N HIS A 69 21.59 4.45 15.36
CA HIS A 69 22.52 3.47 15.97
C HIS A 69 22.43 2.09 15.28
N ALA A 70 22.18 2.10 13.98
CA ALA A 70 21.95 0.90 13.17
C ALA A 70 23.09 -0.14 13.22
N ASN A 71 24.34 0.26 13.47
CA ASN A 71 25.47 -0.67 13.54
C ASN A 71 25.45 -1.57 14.79
N GLU A 72 24.72 -1.16 15.82
CA GLU A 72 24.67 -1.83 17.14
C GLU A 72 23.29 -2.46 17.39
N THR A 73 22.35 -2.29 16.46
CA THR A 73 20.94 -2.66 16.60
C THR A 73 20.63 -3.88 15.73
N GLU A 74 19.73 -4.74 16.19
CA GLU A 74 19.25 -5.88 15.40
C GLU A 74 18.52 -5.43 14.13
N LEU A 75 18.67 -6.21 13.04
CA LEU A 75 18.11 -5.85 11.73
C LEU A 75 16.60 -5.63 11.77
N LYS A 76 15.87 -6.48 12.50
CA LYS A 76 14.41 -6.37 12.66
C LYS A 76 14.02 -5.01 13.23
N PHE A 77 14.70 -4.53 14.28
CA PHE A 77 14.37 -3.26 14.93
C PHE A 77 14.68 -2.06 14.02
N ILE A 78 15.78 -2.11 13.26
CA ILE A 78 16.12 -1.07 12.29
C ILE A 78 15.10 -1.06 11.14
N ALA A 79 14.68 -2.23 10.68
CA ALA A 79 13.69 -2.38 9.62
C ALA A 79 12.33 -1.78 10.04
N GLU A 80 11.86 -2.09 11.25
CA GLU A 80 10.64 -1.52 11.79
C GLU A 80 10.75 -0.01 12.00
N ALA A 81 11.87 0.46 12.56
CA ALA A 81 12.13 1.90 12.71
C ALA A 81 12.06 2.62 11.35
N ALA A 82 12.67 2.05 10.32
CA ALA A 82 12.58 2.59 8.96
C ALA A 82 11.14 2.59 8.43
N LEU A 83 10.36 1.54 8.69
CA LEU A 83 8.96 1.45 8.26
C LEU A 83 8.07 2.49 8.96
N ILE A 84 8.19 2.62 10.28
CA ILE A 84 7.46 3.60 11.12
C ILE A 84 7.80 5.04 10.69
N LEU A 85 9.06 5.32 10.38
CA LEU A 85 9.54 6.63 9.92
C LEU A 85 9.28 6.89 8.43
N ASP A 86 8.34 6.16 7.83
CA ASP A 86 7.90 6.28 6.44
C ASP A 86 9.01 6.08 5.39
N LYS A 87 9.94 5.15 5.66
CA LYS A 87 11.01 4.73 4.73
C LYS A 87 10.86 3.24 4.34
N PRO A 88 9.72 2.82 3.76
CA PRO A 88 9.47 1.41 3.44
C PRO A 88 10.48 0.81 2.44
N GLN A 89 11.09 1.64 1.58
CA GLN A 89 12.15 1.20 0.67
C GLN A 89 13.45 0.82 1.39
N GLN A 90 13.74 1.48 2.52
CA GLN A 90 14.87 1.14 3.37
C GLN A 90 14.52 -0.08 4.26
N ALA A 91 13.29 -0.17 4.73
CA ALA A 91 12.82 -1.26 5.58
C ALA A 91 12.83 -2.63 4.88
N MET A 92 12.39 -2.68 3.61
CA MET A 92 12.23 -3.92 2.84
C MET A 92 13.48 -4.83 2.86
N PRO A 93 14.67 -4.39 2.40
CA PRO A 93 15.86 -5.25 2.38
C PRO A 93 16.35 -5.63 3.79
N LEU A 94 16.05 -4.82 4.81
CA LEU A 94 16.41 -5.13 6.20
C LEU A 94 15.53 -6.23 6.78
N PHE A 95 14.21 -6.19 6.52
CA PHE A 95 13.29 -7.27 6.89
C PHE A 95 13.61 -8.56 6.13
N GLU A 96 13.95 -8.47 4.83
CA GLU A 96 14.39 -9.64 4.05
C GLU A 96 15.65 -10.29 4.66
N ALA A 97 16.63 -9.47 5.06
CA ALA A 97 17.84 -9.96 5.72
C ALA A 97 17.56 -10.53 7.12
N ALA A 98 16.70 -9.88 7.92
CA ALA A 98 16.28 -10.39 9.23
C ALA A 98 15.59 -11.75 9.11
N ARG A 99 14.68 -11.92 8.14
CA ARG A 99 14.01 -13.20 7.86
C ARG A 99 14.98 -14.30 7.41
N GLN A 100 16.08 -13.94 6.75
CA GLN A 100 17.12 -14.92 6.40
C GLN A 100 17.92 -15.40 7.62
N GLN A 101 18.04 -14.57 8.66
CA GLN A 101 18.69 -14.93 9.93
C GLN A 101 17.80 -15.85 10.77
N ASP A 102 16.49 -15.57 10.80
CA ASP A 102 15.49 -16.43 11.44
C ASP A 102 14.27 -16.62 10.53
N GLN A 103 14.19 -17.80 9.91
CA GLN A 103 13.08 -18.16 9.02
C GLN A 103 11.78 -18.50 9.77
N HIS A 104 11.84 -18.66 11.09
CA HIS A 104 10.70 -19.00 11.94
C HIS A 104 10.13 -17.78 12.68
N ASP A 105 10.74 -16.59 12.54
CA ASP A 105 10.18 -15.36 13.07
C ASP A 105 8.94 -14.94 12.26
N ALA A 106 7.79 -15.36 12.78
CA ALA A 106 6.47 -15.11 12.20
C ALA A 106 6.18 -13.61 12.09
N GLU A 107 6.61 -12.84 13.08
CA GLU A 107 6.38 -11.40 13.18
C GLU A 107 7.20 -10.62 12.15
N THR A 108 8.47 -10.99 11.95
CA THR A 108 9.30 -10.42 10.88
C THR A 108 8.66 -10.66 9.50
N SER A 109 8.09 -11.84 9.27
CA SER A 109 7.38 -12.12 8.01
C SER A 109 6.11 -11.29 7.85
N PHE A 110 5.38 -11.05 8.94
CA PHE A 110 4.20 -10.17 8.96
C PHE A 110 4.55 -8.70 8.66
N LEU A 111 5.60 -8.16 9.28
CA LEU A 111 6.04 -6.78 9.04
C LEU A 111 6.69 -6.60 7.66
N LEU A 112 7.34 -7.64 7.13
CA LEU A 112 7.77 -7.69 5.75
C LEU A 112 6.57 -7.61 4.78
N ALA A 113 5.50 -8.35 5.07
CA ALA A 113 4.25 -8.26 4.31
C ALA A 113 3.61 -6.87 4.36
N LEU A 114 3.58 -6.23 5.52
CA LEU A 114 3.13 -4.85 5.68
C LEU A 114 3.97 -3.89 4.83
N THR A 115 5.29 -4.09 4.81
CA THR A 115 6.21 -3.29 3.99
C THR A 115 5.94 -3.50 2.50
N SER A 116 5.73 -4.75 2.05
CA SER A 116 5.36 -5.09 0.67
C SER A 116 4.05 -4.41 0.29
N TYR A 117 3.05 -4.47 1.17
CA TYR A 117 1.76 -3.81 0.98
C TYR A 117 1.91 -2.30 0.82
N LYS A 118 2.69 -1.65 1.68
CA LYS A 118 2.95 -0.20 1.61
C LYS A 118 3.71 0.24 0.35
N LEU A 119 4.55 -0.65 -0.21
CA LEU A 119 5.16 -0.44 -1.53
C LEU A 119 4.21 -0.80 -2.68
N GLY A 120 3.11 -1.50 -2.38
CA GLY A 120 2.07 -1.92 -3.30
C GLY A 120 2.29 -3.31 -3.92
N PHE A 121 3.25 -4.09 -3.44
CA PHE A 121 3.49 -5.46 -3.90
C PHE A 121 2.49 -6.43 -3.27
N ILE A 122 1.22 -6.38 -3.70
CA ILE A 122 0.14 -7.07 -2.98
C ILE A 122 0.32 -8.59 -3.00
N LYS A 123 0.69 -9.20 -4.13
CA LYS A 123 0.99 -10.64 -4.15
C LYS A 123 2.14 -11.02 -3.21
N GLN A 124 3.23 -10.24 -3.20
CA GLN A 124 4.35 -10.53 -2.30
C GLN A 124 3.93 -10.41 -0.84
N SER A 125 3.13 -9.40 -0.52
CA SER A 125 2.51 -9.23 0.79
C SER A 125 1.67 -10.45 1.16
N LEU A 126 0.80 -10.92 0.27
CA LEU A 126 -0.02 -12.12 0.48
C LEU A 126 0.84 -13.37 0.71
N ASP A 127 1.87 -13.59 -0.10
CA ASP A 127 2.78 -14.73 0.06
C ASP A 127 3.51 -14.68 1.42
N GLN A 128 3.96 -13.50 1.84
CA GLN A 128 4.63 -13.27 3.12
C GLN A 128 3.69 -13.39 4.33
N LEU A 129 2.42 -12.99 4.20
CA LEU A 129 1.38 -13.24 5.22
C LEU A 129 1.12 -14.73 5.39
N GLN A 130 1.10 -15.50 4.29
CA GLN A 130 0.98 -16.95 4.40
C GLN A 130 2.19 -17.57 5.10
N ASP A 131 3.40 -17.06 4.86
CA ASP A 131 4.61 -17.50 5.56
C ASP A 131 4.54 -17.20 7.06
N ALA A 132 4.09 -15.98 7.43
CA ALA A 132 3.86 -15.60 8.82
C ALA A 132 2.86 -16.54 9.52
N LEU A 133 1.72 -16.82 8.88
CA LEU A 133 0.70 -17.74 9.40
C LEU A 133 1.24 -19.17 9.57
N ARG A 134 2.05 -19.67 8.63
CA ARG A 134 2.70 -20.99 8.73
C ARG A 134 3.74 -21.04 9.86
N ALA A 135 4.36 -19.91 10.18
CA ALA A 135 5.26 -19.76 11.32
C ALA A 135 4.53 -19.57 12.66
N GLY A 136 3.19 -19.50 12.66
CA GLY A 136 2.37 -19.42 13.87
C GLY A 136 1.91 -18.02 14.24
N MET A 137 2.02 -17.04 13.34
CA MET A 137 1.50 -15.69 13.58
C MET A 137 -0.01 -15.73 13.79
N THR A 138 -0.46 -15.10 14.87
CA THR A 138 -1.83 -14.62 15.04
C THR A 138 -1.76 -13.09 15.09
N TRP A 139 -2.75 -12.42 14.51
CA TRP A 139 -2.88 -10.97 14.62
C TRP A 139 -4.24 -10.69 15.24
N GLU A 140 -4.19 -10.18 16.47
CA GLU A 140 -5.35 -9.78 17.26
C GLU A 140 -5.31 -8.27 17.51
N ASP A 141 -6.48 -7.71 17.82
CA ASP A 141 -6.59 -6.32 18.25
C ASP A 141 -5.73 -6.12 19.52
N GLU A 142 -5.10 -4.94 19.64
CA GLU A 142 -4.22 -4.57 20.76
C GLU A 142 -2.87 -5.32 20.81
N ASP A 143 -2.53 -6.16 19.83
CA ASP A 143 -1.19 -6.70 19.69
C ASP A 143 -0.16 -5.60 19.39
N ALA A 144 1.09 -5.79 19.81
CA ALA A 144 2.16 -4.82 19.55
C ALA A 144 2.33 -4.52 18.04
N CYS A 145 2.10 -5.53 17.18
CA CYS A 145 2.11 -5.36 15.72
C CYS A 145 0.91 -4.58 15.19
N ASP A 146 -0.25 -4.67 15.85
CA ASP A 146 -1.45 -3.94 15.42
C ASP A 146 -1.19 -2.43 15.44
N PHE A 147 -0.58 -1.93 16.52
CA PHE A 147 -0.19 -0.52 16.62
C PHE A 147 0.85 -0.09 15.58
N VAL A 148 1.72 -1.01 15.14
CA VAL A 148 2.63 -0.76 14.01
C VAL A 148 1.84 -0.60 12.71
N VAL A 149 0.88 -1.49 12.42
CA VAL A 149 0.02 -1.39 11.23
C VAL A 149 -0.76 -0.07 11.25
N GLN A 150 -1.40 0.28 12.37
CA GLN A 150 -2.15 1.52 12.54
C GLN A 150 -1.28 2.78 12.35
N GLN A 151 -0.04 2.75 12.84
CA GLN A 151 0.91 3.86 12.66
C GLN A 151 1.38 4.01 11.20
N VAL A 152 1.50 2.89 10.49
CA VAL A 152 2.08 2.83 9.15
C VAL A 152 1.07 3.09 8.05
N LEU A 153 -0.20 2.69 8.25
CA LEU A 153 -1.27 2.73 7.26
C LEU A 153 -2.41 3.67 7.71
N PRO A 154 -2.88 4.58 6.83
CA PRO A 154 -4.14 5.27 7.02
C PRO A 154 -5.32 4.29 7.19
N VAL A 155 -6.39 4.72 7.87
CA VAL A 155 -7.56 3.89 8.19
C VAL A 155 -8.03 3.01 7.03
N ARG A 156 -8.15 3.55 5.80
CA ARG A 156 -8.59 2.73 4.65
C ARG A 156 -7.61 1.63 4.28
N GLU A 157 -6.32 1.97 4.23
CA GLU A 157 -5.25 1.04 3.89
C GLU A 157 -5.06 -0.03 4.98
N PHE A 158 -5.33 0.31 6.25
CA PHE A 158 -5.39 -0.65 7.35
C PHE A 158 -6.43 -1.74 7.08
N HIS A 159 -7.67 -1.35 6.75
CA HIS A 159 -8.75 -2.32 6.50
C HIS A 159 -8.46 -3.20 5.28
N ASP A 160 -7.74 -2.69 4.27
CA ASP A 160 -7.31 -3.52 3.15
C ASP A 160 -6.28 -4.56 3.56
N PHE A 161 -5.31 -4.16 4.38
CA PHE A 161 -4.28 -5.07 4.86
C PHE A 161 -4.88 -6.14 5.77
N GLU A 162 -5.87 -5.77 6.59
CA GLU A 162 -6.70 -6.71 7.36
C GLU A 162 -7.42 -7.73 6.46
N MET A 163 -8.06 -7.26 5.38
CA MET A 163 -8.71 -8.17 4.42
C MET A 163 -7.71 -9.10 3.73
N LEU A 164 -6.51 -8.59 3.40
CA LEU A 164 -5.44 -9.38 2.81
C LEU A 164 -4.92 -10.46 3.78
N PHE A 165 -4.85 -10.14 5.07
CA PHE A 165 -4.54 -11.10 6.13
C PHE A 165 -5.61 -12.19 6.23
N LEU A 166 -6.88 -11.83 6.23
CA LEU A 166 -7.98 -12.80 6.22
C LEU A 166 -7.94 -13.72 4.99
N ASP A 167 -7.60 -13.19 3.82
CA ASP A 167 -7.41 -14.00 2.61
C ASP A 167 -6.24 -15.00 2.77
N ALA A 168 -5.14 -14.59 3.40
CA ALA A 168 -4.03 -15.48 3.74
C ALA A 168 -4.46 -16.58 4.73
N VAL A 169 -5.26 -16.25 5.74
CA VAL A 169 -5.84 -17.22 6.69
C VAL A 169 -6.71 -18.24 5.96
N GLU A 170 -7.59 -17.78 5.06
CA GLU A 170 -8.44 -18.65 4.24
C GLU A 170 -7.61 -19.62 3.36
N ILE A 171 -6.48 -19.15 2.81
CA ILE A 171 -5.58 -20.00 2.03
C ILE A 171 -4.88 -21.04 2.93
N VAL A 172 -4.28 -20.61 4.04
CA VAL A 172 -3.42 -21.47 4.86
C VAL A 172 -4.24 -22.43 5.72
N ALA A 173 -5.24 -21.92 6.44
CA ALA A 173 -6.05 -22.71 7.37
C ALA A 173 -7.17 -23.47 6.65
N GLU A 174 -7.87 -22.83 5.70
CA GLU A 174 -9.06 -23.40 5.06
C GLU A 174 -8.78 -24.04 3.70
N LYS A 175 -7.53 -23.96 3.19
CA LYS A 175 -7.10 -24.51 1.88
C LYS A 175 -7.94 -24.02 0.71
N LYS A 176 -8.52 -22.82 0.79
CA LYS A 176 -9.24 -22.21 -0.31
C LYS A 176 -8.25 -21.80 -1.41
N THR A 177 -8.45 -22.31 -2.62
CA THR A 177 -7.61 -21.99 -3.79
C THR A 177 -7.93 -20.64 -4.41
N HIS A 178 -9.09 -20.09 -4.08
CA HIS A 178 -9.57 -18.77 -4.46
C HIS A 178 -10.09 -18.12 -3.17
N PRO A 179 -9.23 -17.49 -2.35
CA PRO A 179 -9.75 -16.61 -1.30
C PRO A 179 -10.73 -15.65 -1.96
N GLN A 180 -11.79 -15.28 -1.24
CA GLN A 180 -12.69 -14.26 -1.73
C GLN A 180 -11.81 -13.07 -2.05
N ASN A 181 -11.72 -12.68 -3.32
CA ASN A 181 -10.88 -11.58 -3.77
C ASN A 181 -11.42 -10.28 -3.13
N ARG A 182 -11.12 -10.05 -1.84
CA ARG A 182 -11.63 -8.97 -0.98
C ARG A 182 -10.81 -7.71 -1.22
N TRP A 183 -10.66 -7.36 -2.50
CA TRP A 183 -9.97 -6.14 -2.96
C TRP A 183 -10.85 -4.92 -2.77
N PHE A 184 -11.42 -4.76 -1.56
CA PHE A 184 -12.42 -3.74 -1.29
C PHE A 184 -11.86 -2.35 -1.61
N SER A 185 -10.67 -1.91 -1.20
CA SER A 185 -10.27 -0.54 -1.59
C SER A 185 -9.72 -0.35 -2.99
N ILE A 186 -9.44 -1.41 -3.76
CA ILE A 186 -9.11 -1.22 -5.20
C ILE A 186 -10.42 -1.11 -5.99
N ASN A 187 -11.36 -2.03 -5.74
CA ASN A 187 -12.61 -2.13 -6.48
C ASN A 187 -13.70 -1.18 -5.96
N MET A 188 -13.80 -0.97 -4.65
CA MET A 188 -14.89 -0.19 -4.05
C MET A 188 -14.86 1.28 -4.43
N PRO A 189 -13.73 2.01 -4.45
CA PRO A 189 -13.75 3.41 -4.87
C PRO A 189 -14.28 3.57 -6.30
N ILE A 190 -13.95 2.61 -7.18
CA ILE A 190 -14.44 2.58 -8.57
C ILE A 190 -15.93 2.20 -8.58
N PHE A 191 -16.33 1.16 -7.85
CA PHE A 191 -17.72 0.75 -7.74
C PHE A 191 -18.61 1.87 -7.16
N GLU A 192 -18.22 2.44 -6.03
CA GLU A 192 -18.90 3.56 -5.35
C GLU A 192 -19.02 4.80 -6.23
N LEU A 193 -17.98 5.12 -7.01
CA LEU A 193 -18.00 6.22 -7.97
C LEU A 193 -19.13 6.03 -8.99
N PHE A 194 -19.26 4.82 -9.49
CA PHE A 194 -20.19 4.51 -10.55
C PHE A 194 -21.59 4.11 -10.06
N SER A 195 -21.73 3.64 -8.83
CA SER A 195 -22.99 3.36 -8.16
C SER A 195 -23.59 4.59 -7.47
N ALA A 196 -22.88 5.72 -7.48
CA ALA A 196 -23.36 6.96 -6.88
C ALA A 196 -24.65 7.45 -7.56
N ASN A 197 -25.70 7.63 -6.76
CA ASN A 197 -27.03 7.98 -7.22
C ASN A 197 -27.24 9.48 -7.48
N THR A 198 -26.29 10.34 -7.09
CA THR A 198 -26.34 11.79 -7.32
C THR A 198 -25.01 12.32 -7.85
N ALA A 199 -25.05 13.42 -8.61
CA ALA A 199 -23.85 14.07 -9.15
C ALA A 199 -22.88 14.55 -8.06
N ASP A 200 -23.40 15.08 -6.95
CA ASP A 200 -22.57 15.54 -5.82
C ASP A 200 -21.81 14.39 -5.16
N ARG A 201 -22.50 13.27 -4.91
CA ARG A 201 -21.85 12.05 -4.37
C ARG A 201 -20.83 11.52 -5.36
N GLN A 202 -21.15 11.52 -6.66
CA GLN A 202 -20.24 11.06 -7.69
C GLN A 202 -18.96 11.93 -7.73
N LYS A 203 -19.09 13.26 -7.62
CA LYS A 203 -17.94 14.17 -7.53
C LYS A 203 -17.11 13.94 -6.27
N GLN A 204 -17.75 13.72 -5.12
CA GLN A 204 -17.05 13.38 -3.88
C GLN A 204 -16.26 12.07 -4.01
N ARG A 205 -16.88 11.02 -4.58
CA ARG A 205 -16.21 9.73 -4.83
C ARG A 205 -15.07 9.87 -5.84
N ALA A 206 -15.23 10.71 -6.86
CA ALA A 206 -14.16 11.02 -7.80
C ALA A 206 -12.96 11.68 -7.10
N GLY A 207 -13.21 12.60 -6.16
CA GLY A 207 -12.15 13.19 -5.33
C GLY A 207 -11.44 12.16 -4.47
N HIS A 208 -12.18 11.25 -3.84
CA HIS A 208 -11.54 10.16 -3.10
C HIS A 208 -10.66 9.27 -3.99
N LEU A 209 -11.14 8.91 -5.19
CA LEU A 209 -10.36 8.13 -6.15
C LEU A 209 -9.12 8.89 -6.62
N ALA A 210 -9.25 10.19 -6.88
CA ALA A 210 -8.12 11.04 -7.26
C ALA A 210 -7.06 11.09 -6.15
N LEU A 211 -7.46 11.22 -4.88
CA LEU A 211 -6.54 11.20 -3.73
C LEU A 211 -5.82 9.86 -3.56
N LEU A 212 -6.47 8.74 -3.88
CA LEU A 212 -5.83 7.42 -3.90
C LEU A 212 -4.75 7.32 -5.00
N LEU A 213 -4.99 7.94 -6.15
CA LEU A 213 -4.03 8.01 -7.25
C LEU A 213 -2.85 8.95 -6.91
N SER A 214 -3.11 10.07 -6.23
CA SER A 214 -2.08 10.96 -5.69
C SER A 214 -2.68 11.93 -4.68
N SER A 215 -1.99 12.15 -3.55
CA SER A 215 -2.38 13.12 -2.53
C SER A 215 -2.45 14.56 -3.05
N HIS A 216 -1.85 14.85 -4.21
CA HIS A 216 -1.87 16.16 -4.84
C HIS A 216 -3.12 16.43 -5.70
N PHE A 217 -3.95 15.43 -5.98
CA PHE A 217 -5.15 15.59 -6.81
C PHE A 217 -6.38 16.00 -5.99
N GLY A 218 -6.40 17.26 -5.54
CA GLY A 218 -7.53 17.86 -4.82
C GLY A 218 -8.69 18.35 -5.70
N ASP A 219 -9.68 19.02 -5.11
CA ASP A 219 -10.90 19.49 -5.80
C ASP A 219 -10.64 20.40 -7.02
N LEU A 220 -9.59 21.22 -6.94
CA LEU A 220 -9.18 22.10 -8.04
C LEU A 220 -8.75 21.31 -9.28
N PHE A 221 -8.10 20.16 -9.09
CA PHE A 221 -7.71 19.27 -10.18
C PHE A 221 -8.94 18.71 -10.90
N LEU A 222 -9.96 18.28 -10.16
CA LEU A 222 -11.22 17.81 -10.73
C LEU A 222 -11.94 18.86 -11.57
N SER A 223 -11.89 20.13 -11.15
CA SER A 223 -12.52 21.23 -11.88
C SER A 223 -11.84 21.59 -13.21
N ASN A 224 -10.55 21.28 -13.36
CA ASN A 224 -9.74 21.59 -14.54
C ASN A 224 -9.36 20.35 -15.37
N GLY A 225 -10.00 19.21 -15.13
CA GLY A 225 -9.62 17.91 -15.70
C GLY A 225 -9.45 17.88 -17.21
N ARG A 226 -10.34 18.55 -17.95
CA ARG A 226 -10.25 18.60 -19.42
C ARG A 226 -9.00 19.31 -19.92
N ASN A 227 -8.58 20.39 -19.24
CA ASN A 227 -7.38 21.13 -19.61
C ASN A 227 -6.12 20.32 -19.28
N GLU A 228 -6.09 19.65 -18.13
CA GLU A 228 -4.97 18.78 -17.76
C GLU A 228 -4.83 17.59 -18.72
N LEU A 229 -5.96 16.93 -19.04
CA LEU A 229 -5.96 15.86 -20.04
C LEU A 229 -5.52 16.38 -21.42
N TRP A 230 -5.98 17.56 -21.83
CA TRP A 230 -5.56 18.15 -23.11
C TRP A 230 -4.05 18.34 -23.17
N LYS A 231 -3.42 18.90 -22.13
CA LYS A 231 -1.96 19.10 -22.08
C LYS A 231 -1.21 17.79 -22.27
N ILE A 232 -1.59 16.75 -21.51
CA ILE A 232 -0.97 15.41 -21.61
C ILE A 232 -1.05 14.88 -23.04
N LEU A 233 -2.24 14.93 -23.65
CA LEU A 233 -2.44 14.39 -24.99
C LEU A 233 -1.75 15.23 -26.06
N ASP A 234 -1.63 16.54 -25.85
CA ASP A 234 -0.89 17.45 -26.72
C ASP A 234 0.62 17.17 -26.68
N ASP A 235 1.19 17.04 -25.48
CA ASP A 235 2.59 16.68 -25.29
C ASP A 235 2.91 15.33 -25.96
N LEU A 236 2.09 14.30 -25.73
CA LEU A 236 2.27 12.98 -26.36
C LEU A 236 2.18 13.03 -27.89
N SER A 237 1.35 13.91 -28.44
CA SER A 237 1.21 14.06 -29.88
C SER A 237 2.43 14.68 -30.56
N ASN A 238 3.26 15.37 -29.77
CA ASN A 238 4.48 16.05 -30.21
C ASN A 238 5.75 15.25 -29.90
N ILE A 239 5.65 14.12 -29.16
CA ILE A 239 6.77 13.22 -28.86
C ILE A 239 6.97 12.23 -30.01
N GLU A 240 8.23 12.02 -30.42
CA GLU A 240 8.61 11.14 -31.55
C GLU A 240 8.22 9.67 -31.36
N LEU A 241 8.11 9.20 -30.12
CA LEU A 241 7.86 7.79 -29.79
C LEU A 241 6.41 7.34 -30.04
N ASN A 242 5.40 8.22 -29.85
CA ASN A 242 3.97 7.83 -29.93
C ASN A 242 3.03 8.92 -30.52
N PRO A 243 3.36 9.55 -31.67
CA PRO A 243 2.58 10.68 -32.20
C PRO A 243 1.16 10.28 -32.63
N GLU A 244 0.95 9.04 -33.09
CA GLU A 244 -0.36 8.55 -33.54
C GLU A 244 -1.33 8.34 -32.37
N PHE A 245 -0.84 7.88 -31.22
CA PHE A 245 -1.63 7.82 -29.98
C PHE A 245 -2.17 9.21 -29.61
N GLY A 246 -1.27 10.21 -29.50
CA GLY A 246 -1.64 11.55 -29.05
C GLY A 246 -2.62 12.23 -30.01
N LYS A 247 -2.47 12.02 -31.33
CA LYS A 247 -3.44 12.51 -32.32
C LYS A 247 -4.81 11.87 -32.17
N GLN A 248 -4.88 10.54 -32.06
CA GLN A 248 -6.15 9.81 -31.94
C GLN A 248 -6.87 10.18 -30.63
N ALA A 249 -6.15 10.24 -29.51
CA ALA A 249 -6.72 10.60 -28.22
C ALA A 249 -7.21 12.06 -28.19
N ARG A 250 -6.49 13.01 -28.81
CA ARG A 250 -6.95 14.41 -28.94
C ARG A 250 -8.23 14.53 -29.75
N GLU A 251 -8.32 13.80 -30.86
CA GLU A 251 -9.53 13.80 -31.69
C GLU A 251 -10.72 13.19 -30.93
N ALA A 252 -10.49 12.10 -30.19
CA ALA A 252 -11.49 11.53 -29.29
C ALA A 252 -11.94 12.54 -28.21
N LEU A 253 -11.03 13.34 -27.64
CA LEU A 253 -11.35 14.38 -26.67
C LEU A 253 -12.19 15.52 -27.27
N LYS A 254 -11.93 15.93 -28.52
CA LYS A 254 -12.78 16.90 -29.23
C LYS A 254 -14.20 16.37 -29.44
N GLN A 255 -14.32 15.07 -29.70
CA GLN A 255 -15.58 14.37 -29.88
C GLN A 255 -16.27 13.99 -28.55
N ASN A 256 -15.67 14.31 -27.39
CA ASN A 256 -16.11 13.90 -26.06
C ASN A 256 -16.23 12.36 -25.90
N ASN A 257 -15.43 11.61 -26.66
CA ASN A 257 -15.39 10.15 -26.63
C ASN A 257 -14.41 9.66 -25.56
N TYR A 258 -14.80 9.82 -24.29
CA TYR A 258 -13.93 9.48 -23.15
C TYR A 258 -13.66 7.98 -22.99
N SER A 259 -14.56 7.10 -23.45
CA SER A 259 -14.32 5.66 -23.42
C SER A 259 -13.17 5.29 -24.35
N LEU A 260 -13.11 5.86 -25.56
CA LEU A 260 -11.99 5.66 -26.47
C LEU A 260 -10.68 6.20 -25.88
N ILE A 261 -10.70 7.37 -25.22
CA ILE A 261 -9.52 7.91 -24.54
C ILE A 261 -9.03 6.94 -23.44
N ALA A 262 -9.94 6.41 -22.63
CA ALA A 262 -9.60 5.45 -21.59
C ALA A 262 -8.98 4.16 -22.16
N GLN A 263 -9.56 3.61 -23.24
CA GLN A 263 -9.02 2.43 -23.93
C GLN A 263 -7.62 2.69 -24.50
N LEU A 264 -7.41 3.87 -25.09
CA LEU A 264 -6.11 4.26 -25.60
C LEU A 264 -5.11 4.34 -24.45
N ILE A 265 -5.38 5.12 -23.40
CA ILE A 265 -4.47 5.28 -22.26
C ILE A 265 -4.13 3.92 -21.64
N LEU A 266 -5.13 3.06 -21.43
CA LEU A 266 -4.92 1.71 -20.92
C LEU A 266 -3.95 0.89 -21.78
N ALA A 267 -4.14 0.92 -23.11
CA ALA A 267 -3.29 0.19 -24.03
C ALA A 267 -1.84 0.68 -23.97
N LEU A 268 -1.63 2.00 -23.90
CA LEU A 268 -0.32 2.63 -23.78
C LEU A 268 0.37 2.26 -22.46
N GLU A 269 -0.35 2.37 -21.34
CA GLU A 269 0.18 2.03 -20.01
C GLU A 269 0.54 0.54 -19.90
N LEU A 270 -0.25 -0.36 -20.50
CA LEU A 270 0.08 -1.79 -20.52
C LEU A 270 1.28 -2.10 -21.42
N GLU A 271 1.45 -1.38 -22.52
CA GLU A 271 2.65 -1.49 -23.35
C GLU A 271 3.90 -1.04 -22.60
N HIS A 272 3.84 0.10 -21.92
CA HIS A 272 4.94 0.56 -21.06
C HIS A 272 5.18 -0.37 -19.88
N LEU A 273 4.12 -0.95 -19.31
CA LEU A 273 4.28 -1.88 -18.19
C LEU A 273 5.04 -3.14 -18.62
N LYS A 274 4.89 -3.59 -19.87
CA LYS A 274 5.74 -4.66 -20.43
C LYS A 274 7.22 -4.28 -20.47
N GLN A 275 7.52 -3.04 -20.85
CA GLN A 275 8.90 -2.54 -20.91
C GLN A 275 9.53 -2.48 -19.52
N PHE A 276 8.71 -2.18 -18.49
CA PHE A 276 9.15 -2.05 -17.10
C PHE A 276 8.81 -3.26 -16.23
N ALA A 277 8.38 -4.39 -16.82
CA ALA A 277 7.87 -5.54 -16.09
C ALA A 277 8.89 -6.05 -15.05
N ALA A 278 10.16 -6.09 -15.41
CA ALA A 278 11.25 -6.51 -14.53
C ALA A 278 11.39 -5.62 -13.28
N SER A 279 11.17 -4.30 -13.40
CA SER A 279 11.20 -3.37 -12.26
C SER A 279 10.10 -3.64 -11.23
N PHE A 280 9.06 -4.37 -11.62
CA PHE A 280 7.96 -4.80 -10.74
C PHE A 280 8.01 -6.31 -10.43
N GLY A 281 9.07 -7.02 -10.82
CA GLY A 281 9.17 -8.47 -10.63
C GLY A 281 8.20 -9.29 -11.49
N LEU A 282 7.73 -8.74 -12.62
CA LEU A 282 6.77 -9.36 -13.52
C LEU A 282 7.44 -9.90 -14.78
N SER A 283 6.86 -10.96 -15.35
CA SER A 283 7.21 -11.41 -16.71
C SER A 283 6.38 -10.62 -17.74
N ALA A 284 7.05 -9.99 -18.70
CA ALA A 284 6.40 -9.25 -19.78
C ALA A 284 5.44 -10.11 -20.62
N GLU A 285 5.67 -11.43 -20.67
CA GLU A 285 4.84 -12.39 -21.40
C GLU A 285 3.45 -12.61 -20.77
N LEU A 286 3.32 -12.34 -19.46
CA LEU A 286 2.08 -12.47 -18.69
C LEU A 286 1.21 -11.22 -18.75
N ILE A 287 1.71 -10.11 -19.30
CA ILE A 287 0.99 -8.84 -19.37
C ILE A 287 0.18 -8.79 -20.67
N LYS A 288 -1.08 -9.25 -20.63
CA LYS A 288 -2.03 -9.17 -21.76
C LYS A 288 -3.30 -8.43 -21.37
N ASN A 289 -3.90 -7.71 -22.32
CA ASN A 289 -5.18 -7.00 -22.15
C ASN A 289 -6.33 -7.88 -21.65
N ILE A 290 -6.26 -9.19 -21.90
CA ILE A 290 -7.35 -10.15 -21.65
C ILE A 290 -7.39 -10.60 -20.17
N ASP A 291 -6.31 -10.37 -19.41
CA ASP A 291 -6.12 -10.94 -18.07
C ASP A 291 -5.83 -9.86 -17.01
N LEU A 292 -6.49 -8.70 -17.09
CA LEU A 292 -6.37 -7.66 -16.05
C LEU A 292 -6.62 -8.24 -14.65
N GLN A 293 -7.57 -9.17 -14.50
CA GLN A 293 -7.85 -9.85 -13.23
C GLN A 293 -6.63 -10.59 -12.65
N HIS A 294 -5.73 -11.09 -13.49
CA HIS A 294 -4.49 -11.75 -13.05
C HIS A 294 -3.34 -10.77 -12.84
N LEU A 295 -3.36 -9.63 -13.55
CA LEU A 295 -2.32 -8.62 -13.49
C LEU A 295 -2.47 -7.69 -12.27
N ILE A 296 -3.69 -7.24 -11.98
CA ILE A 296 -4.00 -6.28 -10.91
C ILE A 296 -3.41 -6.67 -9.54
N PRO A 297 -3.52 -7.94 -9.08
CA PRO A 297 -2.93 -8.37 -7.80
C PRO A 297 -1.40 -8.28 -7.73
N LEU A 298 -0.73 -8.20 -8.88
CA LEU A 298 0.72 -8.21 -8.98
C LEU A 298 1.32 -6.79 -8.99
N LEU A 299 0.47 -5.76 -9.07
CA LEU A 299 0.91 -4.38 -9.27
C LEU A 299 0.82 -3.55 -8.00
N PRO A 300 1.70 -2.52 -7.88
CA PRO A 300 1.53 -1.44 -6.93
C PRO A 300 0.10 -0.92 -6.89
N LEU A 301 -0.46 -0.72 -5.68
CA LEU A 301 -1.86 -0.32 -5.46
C LEU A 301 -2.31 0.81 -6.40
N ARG A 302 -1.52 1.88 -6.54
CA ARG A 302 -1.87 3.01 -7.41
C ARG A 302 -1.93 2.63 -8.89
N LEU A 303 -1.01 1.78 -9.36
CA LEU A 303 -1.03 1.25 -10.73
C LEU A 303 -2.24 0.33 -10.93
N ALA A 304 -2.54 -0.52 -9.94
CA ALA A 304 -3.70 -1.40 -9.97
C ALA A 304 -5.01 -0.60 -10.06
N VAL A 305 -5.19 0.42 -9.21
CA VAL A 305 -6.37 1.31 -9.23
C VAL A 305 -6.48 2.06 -10.56
N ALA A 306 -5.38 2.61 -11.08
CA ALA A 306 -5.37 3.34 -12.34
C ALA A 306 -5.83 2.45 -13.51
N LEU A 307 -5.22 1.27 -13.68
CA LEU A 307 -5.55 0.35 -14.76
C LEU A 307 -6.98 -0.18 -14.66
N MET A 308 -7.46 -0.50 -13.46
CA MET A 308 -8.86 -0.91 -13.27
C MET A 308 -9.86 0.20 -13.58
N PHE A 309 -9.55 1.44 -13.21
CA PHE A 309 -10.41 2.57 -13.55
C PHE A 309 -10.47 2.77 -15.07
N LEU A 310 -9.32 2.75 -15.74
CA LEU A 310 -9.24 2.89 -17.19
C LEU A 310 -10.00 1.77 -17.92
N TYR A 311 -9.88 0.52 -17.47
CA TYR A 311 -10.67 -0.59 -17.98
C TYR A 311 -12.18 -0.33 -17.84
N SER A 312 -12.60 0.05 -16.63
CA SER A 312 -14.01 0.33 -16.30
C SER A 312 -14.57 1.53 -17.07
N ALA A 313 -13.74 2.53 -17.37
CA ALA A 313 -14.10 3.70 -18.16
C ALA A 313 -14.13 3.38 -19.67
N GLY A 314 -13.25 2.50 -20.14
CA GLY A 314 -13.11 2.10 -21.54
C GLY A 314 -14.18 1.13 -22.04
N ASN A 315 -14.70 0.26 -21.17
CA ASN A 315 -15.70 -0.75 -21.53
C ASN A 315 -17.02 -0.53 -20.75
N PRO A 316 -17.84 0.46 -21.13
CA PRO A 316 -19.08 0.77 -20.43
C PRO A 316 -20.16 -0.31 -20.53
N ASP A 317 -20.05 -1.25 -21.48
CA ASP A 317 -21.03 -2.34 -21.65
C ASP A 317 -20.71 -3.58 -20.80
N ASP A 318 -19.47 -3.69 -20.29
CA ASP A 318 -18.99 -4.82 -19.47
C ASP A 318 -19.38 -4.68 -17.98
N LYS A 319 -20.45 -3.91 -17.73
CA LYS A 319 -20.76 -3.33 -16.42
C LYS A 319 -21.85 -4.08 -15.68
N MET A 320 -21.66 -4.22 -14.36
CA MET A 320 -22.66 -4.76 -13.45
C MET A 320 -24.03 -4.06 -13.62
N PRO A 321 -25.17 -4.75 -13.40
CA PRO A 321 -26.50 -4.37 -13.93
C PRO A 321 -27.11 -3.02 -13.49
N ASN A 322 -26.42 -2.16 -12.73
CA ASN A 322 -27.00 -0.98 -12.06
C ASN A 322 -26.29 0.36 -12.35
N TYR A 323 -25.49 0.45 -13.41
CA TYR A 323 -24.89 1.72 -13.85
C TYR A 323 -25.96 2.63 -14.49
N GLN A 324 -26.56 3.54 -13.71
CA GLN A 324 -27.58 4.45 -14.22
C GLN A 324 -27.06 5.87 -14.54
N ASN A 325 -25.89 6.28 -14.02
CA ASN A 325 -25.40 7.66 -14.15
C ASN A 325 -24.07 7.76 -14.90
N LYS A 326 -24.05 8.52 -16.01
CA LYS A 326 -22.81 8.91 -16.70
C LYS A 326 -22.07 9.95 -15.86
N LEU A 327 -20.77 9.73 -15.64
CA LEU A 327 -19.87 10.71 -15.03
C LEU A 327 -19.92 12.03 -15.80
N GLU A 328 -19.86 13.13 -15.06
CA GLU A 328 -19.71 14.46 -15.65
C GLU A 328 -18.39 14.53 -16.45
N PRO A 329 -18.40 15.09 -17.68
CA PRO A 329 -17.25 15.06 -18.59
C PRO A 329 -15.94 15.58 -18.00
N ASN A 330 -15.93 16.71 -17.28
CA ASN A 330 -14.71 17.25 -16.68
C ASN A 330 -14.18 16.34 -15.57
N THR A 331 -15.07 15.78 -14.76
CA THR A 331 -14.72 14.83 -13.69
C THR A 331 -14.08 13.57 -14.29
N LEU A 332 -14.65 13.02 -15.36
CA LEU A 332 -14.07 11.89 -16.07
C LEU A 332 -12.72 12.24 -16.69
N ALA A 333 -12.60 13.41 -17.32
CA ALA A 333 -11.33 13.88 -17.89
C ALA A 333 -10.24 14.02 -16.82
N ALA A 334 -10.58 14.54 -15.63
CA ALA A 334 -9.66 14.64 -14.50
C ALA A 334 -9.17 13.26 -14.07
N LEU A 335 -10.06 12.30 -13.88
CA LEU A 335 -9.67 10.95 -13.46
C LEU A 335 -8.79 10.25 -14.50
N LEU A 336 -9.05 10.44 -15.80
CA LEU A 336 -8.17 9.94 -16.86
C LEU A 336 -6.78 10.56 -16.79
N ALA A 337 -6.68 11.87 -16.59
CA ALA A 337 -5.41 12.55 -16.41
C ALA A 337 -4.68 12.09 -15.13
N ALA A 338 -5.41 11.89 -14.03
CA ALA A 338 -4.86 11.39 -12.77
C ALA A 338 -4.27 9.97 -12.92
N CYS A 339 -4.96 9.07 -13.63
CA CYS A 339 -4.45 7.73 -13.89
C CYS A 339 -3.13 7.78 -14.65
N PHE A 340 -3.10 8.56 -15.75
CA PHE A 340 -1.90 8.76 -16.56
C PHE A 340 -0.74 9.31 -15.71
N ILE A 341 -0.93 10.42 -15.01
CA ILE A 341 0.12 11.04 -14.21
C ILE A 341 0.61 10.08 -13.11
N SER A 342 -0.32 9.44 -12.38
CA SER A 342 0.01 8.52 -11.29
C SER A 342 0.82 7.32 -11.79
N TYR A 343 0.47 6.79 -12.97
CA TYR A 343 1.18 5.69 -13.60
C TYR A 343 2.67 6.04 -13.81
N TYR A 344 2.96 7.16 -14.47
CA TYR A 344 4.35 7.51 -14.78
C TYR A 344 5.13 7.94 -13.53
N GLN A 345 4.49 8.60 -12.56
CA GLN A 345 5.11 8.88 -11.27
C GLN A 345 5.54 7.60 -10.54
N GLN A 346 4.70 6.57 -10.56
CA GLN A 346 5.03 5.25 -10.01
C GLN A 346 6.18 4.62 -10.77
N VAL A 347 6.10 4.55 -12.11
CA VAL A 347 7.17 3.98 -12.94
C VAL A 347 8.51 4.68 -12.70
N ASP A 348 8.55 6.00 -12.64
CA ASP A 348 9.78 6.76 -12.43
C ASP A 348 10.37 6.54 -11.03
N LYS A 349 9.51 6.48 -10.00
CA LYS A 349 9.93 6.13 -8.63
C LYS A 349 10.58 4.74 -8.57
N TYR A 350 10.05 3.78 -9.33
CA TYR A 350 10.58 2.42 -9.41
C TYR A 350 11.87 2.31 -10.24
N LYS A 351 11.98 3.08 -11.34
CA LYS A 351 13.23 3.18 -12.11
C LYS A 351 14.38 3.77 -11.31
N SER A 352 14.11 4.74 -10.44
CA SER A 352 15.15 5.34 -9.59
C SER A 352 15.62 4.41 -8.47
N THR A 353 14.85 3.35 -8.15
CA THR A 353 15.18 2.39 -7.08
C THR A 353 15.79 1.08 -7.59
N THR A 354 15.70 0.78 -8.88
CA THR A 354 16.30 -0.43 -9.51
C THR A 354 17.62 -0.15 -10.24
N LYS A 355 18.13 1.07 -10.16
CA LYS A 355 19.52 1.42 -10.49
C LYS A 355 20.36 1.40 -9.22
#